data_AF-A0A947PFT1-F1
#
_entry.id   AF-A0A947PFT1-F1
#
_cell.length_a   1.000
_cell.length_b   1.000
_cell.length_c   1.000
_cell.angle_alpha   90.00
_cell.angle_beta   90.00
_cell.angle_gamma   90.00
#
_symmetry.space_group_name_H-M   'P 1'
#
loop_
_entity.id
_entity.type
_entity.pdbx_description
1 polymer ?
#
loop_
_entity_poly.entity_id
_entity_poly.type
_entity_poly.pdbx_seq_one_letter_code
_entity_poly.pdbx_strand_id
1 'polypeptide(L)' 'MADLYLKALESERKALWATCRLKGLPRDTPERERIAQIDADIAAHKAKQAGAKKGSAS' A
#
# COMPACT_ATOMS: atom_id res chain seq x y z
N MET A 1 2.21 18.97 0.75
CA MET A 1 2.95 18.12 -0.21
C MET A 1 2.31 16.76 -0.22
N ALA A 2 2.18 16.11 -1.39
CA ALA A 2 1.70 14.74 -1.43
C ALA A 2 2.70 13.82 -0.74
N ASP A 3 2.19 12.86 0.03
CA ASP A 3 3.02 11.89 0.72
C ASP A 3 3.71 10.97 -0.31
N LEU A 4 5.00 11.26 -0.58
CA LEU A 4 5.77 10.57 -1.61
C LEU A 4 5.94 9.08 -1.28
N TYR A 5 5.96 8.73 0.00
CA TYR A 5 6.02 7.35 0.46
C TYR A 5 4.71 6.61 0.16
N LEU A 6 3.56 7.19 0.53
CA LEU A 6 2.27 6.59 0.22
C LEU A 6 2.06 6.41 -1.30
N LYS A 7 2.46 7.41 -2.09
CA LYS A 7 2.39 7.34 -3.55
C LYS A 7 3.26 6.21 -4.12
N ALA A 8 4.46 5.99 -3.56
CA ALA A 8 5.34 4.90 -3.98
C ALA A 8 4.69 3.53 -3.71
N LEU A 9 4.14 3.33 -2.51
CA LEU A 9 3.44 2.10 -2.14
C LEU A 9 2.22 1.83 -3.05
N GLU A 10 1.38 2.84 -3.29
CA GLU A 10 0.21 2.71 -4.16
C GLU A 10 0.60 2.37 -5.61
N SER A 11 1.70 2.95 -6.11
CA SER A 11 2.25 2.65 -7.43
C SER A 11 2.77 1.21 -7.52
N GLU A 12 3.57 0.77 -6.55
CA GLU A 12 4.11 -0.59 -6.47
C GLU A 12 2.98 -1.63 -6.42
N ARG A 13 1.98 -1.40 -5.57
CA ARG A 13 0.79 -2.26 -5.47
C ARG A 13 0.07 -2.41 -6.80
N LYS A 14 -0.14 -1.30 -7.52
CA LYS A 14 -0.82 -1.30 -8.82
C LYS A 14 -0.02 -2.08 -9.88
N ALA A 15 1.30 -1.90 -9.91
CA ALA A 15 2.17 -2.64 -10.82
C ALA A 15 2.11 -4.15 -10.56
N LEU A 16 2.21 -4.57 -9.29
CA LEU A 16 2.13 -5.99 -8.92
C LEU A 16 0.77 -6.62 -9.28
N TRP A 17 -0.34 -5.91 -9.06
CA TRP A 17 -1.66 -6.38 -9.51
C TRP A 17 -1.72 -6.57 -11.02
N ALA A 18 -1.15 -5.64 -11.79
CA ALA A 18 -1.07 -5.77 -13.25
C ALA A 18 -0.22 -6.99 -13.65
N THR A 19 0.95 -7.18 -13.04
CA THR A 19 1.80 -8.35 -13.27
C THR A 19 1.07 -9.66 -12.97
N CYS A 20 0.40 -9.74 -11.82
CA CYS A 20 -0.37 -10.93 -11.43
C CYS A 20 -1.48 -11.24 -12.44
N ARG A 21 -2.19 -10.22 -12.91
CA ARG A 21 -3.29 -10.37 -13.88
C ARG A 21 -2.77 -10.76 -15.27
N LEU A 22 -1.70 -10.11 -15.72
CA LEU A 22 -1.13 -10.34 -17.06
C LEU A 22 -0.50 -11.73 -17.18
N LYS A 23 0.17 -12.19 -16.11
CA LYS A 23 0.85 -13.50 -16.09
C LYS A 23 -0.03 -14.64 -15.57
N GLY A 24 -1.25 -14.36 -15.11
CA GLY A 24 -2.14 -15.37 -14.52
C GLY A 24 -1.57 -16.00 -13.25
N LEU A 25 -0.88 -15.21 -12.41
CA LEU A 25 -0.20 -15.74 -11.23
C LEU A 25 -1.19 -16.29 -10.19
N PRO A 26 -0.89 -17.44 -9.56
CA PRO A 26 -1.69 -18.01 -8.48
C PRO A 26 -1.72 -17.10 -7.24
N ARG A 27 -2.43 -17.50 -6.20
CA ARG A 27 -2.57 -16.70 -4.97
C ARG A 27 -1.33 -16.77 -4.07
N ASP A 28 -0.57 -17.85 -4.16
CA ASP A 28 0.55 -18.14 -3.26
C ASP A 28 1.89 -17.75 -3.90
N THR A 29 1.92 -16.61 -4.59
CA THR A 29 3.15 -16.08 -5.20
C THR A 29 3.75 -14.95 -4.38
N PRO A 30 5.07 -14.73 -4.45
CA PRO A 30 5.71 -13.63 -3.76
C PRO A 30 5.12 -12.25 -4.13
N GLU A 31 4.59 -12.08 -5.34
CA GLU A 31 3.91 -10.83 -5.73
C GLU A 31 2.63 -10.59 -4.92
N ARG A 32 1.86 -11.64 -4.63
CA ARG A 32 0.63 -11.57 -3.83
C ARG A 32 0.94 -11.31 -2.36
N GLU A 33 1.97 -11.96 -1.84
CA GLU A 33 2.49 -11.69 -0.49
C GLU A 33 2.95 -10.24 -0.37
N ARG A 34 3.68 -9.73 -1.36
CA ARG A 34 4.12 -8.34 -1.41
C ARG A 34 2.95 -7.36 -1.48
N ILE A 35 1.90 -7.64 -2.26
CA ILE A 35 0.67 -6.84 -2.28
C ILE A 35 0.04 -6.77 -0.88
N ALA A 36 -0.05 -7.89 -0.16
CA ALA A 36 -0.61 -7.93 1.19
C ALA A 36 0.22 -7.10 2.19
N GLN A 37 1.55 -7.16 2.08
CA GLN A 37 2.45 -6.32 2.88
C GLN A 37 2.23 -4.82 2.60
N ILE A 38 2.16 -4.43 1.33
CA ILE A 38 1.92 -3.04 0.94
C ILE A 38 0.55 -2.56 1.46
N ASP A 39 -0.48 -3.42 1.44
CA ASP A 39 -1.79 -3.09 1.98
C ASP A 39 -1.74 -2.81 3.50
N ALA A 40 -0.97 -3.60 4.25
CA ALA A 40 -0.73 -3.36 5.67
C ALA A 40 0.02 -2.03 5.91
N ASP A 41 1.07 -1.76 5.12
CA ASP A 41 1.88 -0.53 5.24
C ASP A 41 1.05 0.73 4.94
N ILE A 42 0.22 0.69 3.89
CA ILE A 42 -0.71 1.76 3.54
C ILE A 42 -1.71 2.01 4.68
N ALA A 43 -2.29 0.95 5.24
CA ALA A 43 -3.24 1.06 6.34
C ALA A 43 -2.60 1.66 7.60
N ALA A 44 -1.42 1.16 7.98
CA ALA A 44 -0.65 1.68 9.11
C ALA A 44 -0.29 3.16 8.93
N HIS A 45 0.13 3.55 7.73
CA HIS A 45 0.48 4.94 7.43
C HIS A 45 -0.74 5.86 7.49
N LYS A 46 -1.87 5.45 6.92
CA LYS A 46 -3.14 6.19 6.98
C LYS A 46 -3.65 6.33 8.42
N ALA A 47 -3.53 5.28 9.24
CA ALA A 47 -3.89 5.32 10.65
C ALA A 47 -3.03 6.31 11.45
N LYS A 48 -1.71 6.33 11.21
CA LYS A 48 -0.79 7.31 11.83
C LYS A 48 -1.15 8.74 11.43
N GLN A 49 -1.45 9.00 10.16
CA GLN A 49 -1.86 10.33 9.71
C GLN A 49 -3.20 10.78 10.30
N ALA A 50 -4.17 9.85 10.44
CA ALA A 50 -5.45 10.14 11.07
C ALA A 50 -5.28 10.49 12.57
N GLY A 51 -4.42 9.77 13.29
CA GLY A 51 -4.07 10.05 14.68
C GLY A 51 -3.36 11.41 14.84
N ALA A 52 -2.40 11.71 13.96
CA ALA A 52 -1.69 12.99 13.96
C ALA A 52 -2.65 14.18 13.73
N LYS A 53 -3.59 14.04 12.81
CA LYS A 53 -4.60 15.07 12.52
C LYS A 53 -5.58 15.32 13.69
N LYS A 54 -5.83 14.31 14.51
CA LYS A 54 -6.70 14.43 15.71
C LYS A 54 -5.97 15.10 16.88
N GLY A 55 -4.64 14.94 16.99
CA GLY A 55 -3.83 15.56 18.04
C GLY A 55 -3.45 17.02 17.80
N SER A 56 -3.52 17.51 16.56
CA SER A 56 -3.21 18.90 16.19
C SER A 56 -4.40 19.86 16.28
N ALA A 57 -5.55 19.39 16.77
CA ALA A 57 -6.80 20.16 16.88
C ALA A 57 -7.21 20.41 18.34
N SER A 58 -6.25 20.45 19.27
CA SER A 58 -6.46 20.75 20.69
C SER A 58 -5.59 21.90 21.15
#